data_AF-A8NKA2-F1
#
_entry.id   AF-A8NKA2-F1
#
_cell.length_a   1.000
_cell.length_b   1.000
_cell.length_c   1.000
_cell.angle_alpha   90.00
_cell.angle_beta   90.00
_cell.angle_gamma   90.00
#
_symmetry.space_group_name_H-M   'P 1'
#
loop_
_entity.id
_entity.type
_entity.pdbx_description
1 polymer ?
#
loop_
_entity_poly.entity_id
_entity_poly.type
_entity_poly.pdbx_seq_one_letter_code
_entity_poly.pdbx_strand_id
1 'polypeptide(L)'
;MGSLPPITPRQRILHRCIYVSLGLSLIIFALSMVFLGLLSFFLSIVAFAFTLAFNITMLVYKNKEDKIRYVSDPGDNAPIALDQVGSQPSSHPPSSRAHIPAICRLPTIISSFVISAFWLAAFGVLVYWVVNFYKFEPSDDEYKMLGATYAEVVLVFLEAALVVFIGITALKERNQLLSNVSGRA
;
A
#
# COMPACT_ATOMS: atom_id res chain seq x y z
N MET A 1 -30.42 -9.04 1.20
CA MET A 1 -29.10 -8.38 1.22
C MET A 1 -28.08 -9.44 1.60
N GLY A 2 -27.06 -9.68 0.77
CA GLY A 2 -25.97 -10.58 1.15
C GLY A 2 -25.10 -9.87 2.18
N SER A 3 -24.93 -10.46 3.36
CA SER A 3 -23.99 -9.95 4.36
C SER A 3 -22.59 -9.89 3.73
N LEU A 4 -21.88 -8.79 3.97
CA LEU A 4 -20.52 -8.64 3.47
C LEU A 4 -19.63 -9.72 4.11
N PRO A 5 -18.72 -10.35 3.34
CA PRO A 5 -17.87 -11.38 3.88
C PRO A 5 -16.99 -10.82 5.02
N PRO A 6 -16.77 -11.62 6.08
CA PRO A 6 -15.92 -11.22 7.20
C PRO A 6 -14.52 -10.85 6.72
N ILE A 7 -13.90 -9.85 7.36
CA ILE A 7 -12.54 -9.39 7.03
C ILE A 7 -11.57 -10.57 7.16
N THR A 8 -10.92 -10.95 6.05
CA THR A 8 -9.92 -12.02 6.06
C THR A 8 -8.68 -11.59 6.88
N PRO A 9 -8.01 -12.50 7.59
CA PRO A 9 -6.80 -12.16 8.35
C PRO A 9 -5.70 -11.57 7.46
N ARG A 10 -5.63 -11.98 6.19
CA ARG A 10 -4.70 -11.48 5.19
C ARG A 10 -4.94 -10.02 4.85
N GLN A 11 -6.20 -9.61 4.72
CA GLN A 11 -6.55 -8.20 4.51
C GLN A 11 -6.03 -7.32 5.65
N ARG A 12 -6.11 -7.77 6.91
CA ARG A 12 -5.56 -7.03 8.05
C ARG A 12 -4.05 -6.87 7.98
N ILE A 13 -3.32 -7.94 7.62
CA ILE A 13 -1.86 -7.89 7.46
C ILE A 13 -1.50 -6.87 6.38
N LEU A 14 -2.20 -6.89 5.26
CA LEU A 14 -1.89 -6.04 4.13
C LEU A 14 -2.16 -4.56 4.44
N HIS A 15 -3.21 -4.25 5.20
CA HIS A 15 -3.41 -2.89 5.74
C HIS A 15 -2.28 -2.45 6.68
N ARG A 16 -1.79 -3.35 7.56
CA ARG A 16 -0.64 -3.03 8.43
C ARG A 16 0.61 -2.74 7.59
N CYS A 17 0.86 -3.52 6.54
CA CYS A 17 1.98 -3.29 5.62
C CYS A 17 1.89 -1.91 4.95
N ILE A 18 0.70 -1.44 4.56
CA ILE A 18 0.52 -0.08 3.99
C ILE A 18 0.91 1.00 5.00
N TYR A 19 0.49 0.88 6.27
CA TYR A 19 0.89 1.85 7.30
C TYR A 19 2.39 1.83 7.58
N VAL A 20 3.00 0.64 7.59
CA VAL A 20 4.45 0.49 7.76
C VAL A 20 5.20 1.12 6.57
N SER A 21 4.76 0.87 5.33
CA SER A 21 5.32 1.49 4.12
C SER A 21 5.17 3.01 4.14
N LEU A 22 4.03 3.54 4.58
CA LEU A 22 3.84 4.98 4.72
C LEU A 22 4.81 5.58 5.74
N GLY A 23 4.98 4.95 6.90
CA GLY A 23 5.94 5.40 7.91
C GLY A 23 7.39 5.32 7.42
N LEU A 24 7.76 4.21 6.80
CA LEU A 24 9.11 3.96 6.30
C LEU A 24 9.48 4.94 5.16
N SER A 25 8.56 5.15 4.22
CA SER A 25 8.74 6.11 3.13
C SER A 25 8.87 7.57 3.61
N LEU A 26 8.18 7.96 4.68
CA LEU A 26 8.37 9.28 5.31
C LEU A 26 9.76 9.44 5.95
N ILE A 27 10.28 8.38 6.59
CA ILE A 27 11.62 8.39 7.16
C ILE A 27 12.68 8.48 6.06
N ILE A 28 12.52 7.70 4.98
CA ILE A 28 13.42 7.77 3.82
C ILE A 28 13.39 9.18 3.22
N PHE A 29 12.21 9.75 3.01
CA PHE A 29 12.08 11.11 2.48
C PHE A 29 12.76 12.15 3.36
N ALA A 30 12.60 12.07 4.69
CA ALA A 30 13.27 12.96 5.62
C ALA A 30 14.80 12.83 5.53
N LEU A 31 15.33 11.60 5.44
CA LEU A 31 16.75 11.36 5.23
C LEU A 31 17.21 11.92 3.88
N SER A 32 16.53 11.62 2.78
CA SER A 32 16.87 12.15 1.45
C SER A 32 16.84 13.68 1.40
N MET A 33 15.97 14.33 2.20
CA MET A 33 15.92 15.79 2.33
C MET A 33 17.12 16.39 3.07
N VAL A 34 17.72 15.66 4.01
CA VAL A 34 18.98 16.08 4.64
C VAL A 34 20.15 16.04 3.64
N PHE A 35 20.09 15.13 2.66
CA PHE A 35 21.08 14.99 1.60
C PHE A 35 20.80 15.83 0.34
N LEU A 36 19.69 16.59 0.33
CA LEU A 36 19.27 17.46 -0.77
C LEU A 36 20.21 18.67 -0.89
N GLY A 37 21.40 18.44 -1.41
CA GLY A 37 22.43 19.46 -1.56
C GLY A 37 23.73 18.92 -2.14
N LEU A 38 24.04 17.63 -1.91
CA LEU A 38 25.31 17.05 -2.34
C LEU A 38 25.14 15.99 -3.42
N LEU A 39 24.12 15.14 -3.31
CA LEU A 39 23.89 14.02 -4.22
C LEU A 39 22.39 13.84 -4.41
N SER A 40 21.75 14.83 -5.05
CA SER A 40 20.30 14.86 -5.20
C SER A 40 19.80 13.62 -5.96
N PHE A 41 19.51 12.53 -5.23
CA PHE A 41 18.96 11.30 -5.78
C PHE A 41 17.48 11.53 -5.99
N PHE A 42 17.16 12.28 -7.04
CA PHE A 42 15.80 12.57 -7.47
C PHE A 42 14.94 11.30 -7.58
N LEU A 43 15.56 10.13 -7.81
CA LEU A 43 14.88 8.84 -7.80
C LEU A 43 14.16 8.52 -6.48
N SER A 44 14.77 8.77 -5.32
CA SER A 44 14.16 8.49 -4.02
C SER A 44 12.94 9.40 -3.77
N ILE A 45 13.03 10.67 -4.18
CA ILE A 45 11.93 11.64 -4.06
C ILE A 45 10.76 11.25 -4.98
N VAL A 46 11.07 10.84 -6.22
CA VAL A 46 10.07 10.39 -7.19
C VAL A 46 9.41 9.09 -6.71
N ALA A 47 10.20 8.11 -6.26
CA ALA A 47 9.69 6.86 -5.69
C ALA A 47 8.81 7.13 -4.46
N PHE A 48 9.22 8.05 -3.59
CA PHE A 48 8.43 8.51 -2.45
C PHE A 48 7.08 9.11 -2.90
N ALA A 49 7.08 10.04 -3.87
CA ALA A 49 5.85 10.66 -4.35
C ALA A 49 4.84 9.64 -4.90
N PHE A 50 5.32 8.67 -5.69
CA PHE A 50 4.46 7.59 -6.19
C PHE A 50 3.96 6.67 -5.06
N THR A 51 4.82 6.33 -4.10
CA THR A 51 4.47 5.51 -2.94
C THR A 51 3.43 6.20 -2.07
N LEU A 52 3.58 7.51 -1.85
CA LEU A 52 2.63 8.33 -1.11
C LEU A 52 1.26 8.37 -1.80
N ALA A 53 1.23 8.64 -3.11
CA ALA A 53 0.00 8.65 -3.89
C ALA A 53 -0.73 7.29 -3.85
N PHE A 54 0.04 6.20 -3.97
CA PHE A 54 -0.48 4.84 -3.82
C PHE A 54 -1.06 4.58 -2.44
N ASN A 55 -0.31 4.88 -1.37
CA ASN A 55 -0.73 4.65 0.00
C ASN A 55 -1.98 5.46 0.37
N ILE A 56 -2.06 6.74 -0.03
CA ILE A 56 -3.25 7.58 0.15
C ILE A 56 -4.45 6.98 -0.58
N THR A 57 -4.27 6.58 -1.84
CA THR A 57 -5.35 5.99 -2.65
C THR A 57 -5.89 4.72 -1.98
N MET A 58 -5.02 3.87 -1.44
CA MET A 58 -5.42 2.66 -0.73
C MET A 58 -6.13 2.93 0.59
N LEU A 59 -5.72 3.96 1.34
CA LEU A 59 -6.41 4.41 2.55
C LEU A 59 -7.79 4.97 2.24
N VAL A 60 -7.93 5.76 1.17
CA VAL A 60 -9.23 6.29 0.73
C VAL A 60 -10.17 5.14 0.34
N TYR A 61 -9.69 4.14 -0.41
CA TYR A 61 -10.50 2.99 -0.76
C TYR A 61 -10.91 2.17 0.46
N LYS A 62 -9.99 1.94 1.39
CA LYS A 62 -10.30 1.27 2.67
C LYS A 62 -11.41 2.00 3.42
N ASN A 63 -11.28 3.32 3.61
CA ASN A 63 -12.28 4.11 4.35
C ASN A 63 -13.65 4.08 3.66
N LYS A 64 -13.68 4.05 2.32
CA LYS A 64 -14.93 3.89 1.56
C LYS A 64 -15.56 2.51 1.77
N GLU A 65 -14.76 1.44 1.77
CA GLU A 65 -15.23 0.08 2.04
C GLU A 65 -15.74 -0.09 3.47
N ASP A 66 -15.03 0.45 4.45
CA ASP A 66 -15.45 0.42 5.86
C ASP A 66 -16.78 1.15 6.03
N LYS A 67 -16.96 2.32 5.41
CA LYS A 67 -18.23 3.06 5.43
C LYS A 67 -19.40 2.25 4.86
N ILE A 68 -19.19 1.52 3.77
CA ILE A 68 -20.23 0.66 3.16
C ILE A 68 -20.59 -0.50 4.10
N ARG A 69 -19.61 -1.08 4.80
CA ARG A 69 -19.85 -2.14 5.79
C ARG A 69 -20.70 -1.66 6.95
N TYR A 70 -20.39 -0.49 7.51
CA TYR A 70 -21.18 0.09 8.61
C TYR A 70 -22.64 0.37 8.24
N VAL A 71 -22.92 0.76 7.00
CA VAL A 71 -24.31 1.00 6.54
C VAL A 71 -25.06 -0.31 6.27
N SER A 72 -24.35 -1.36 5.86
CA SER A 72 -24.95 -2.65 5.48
C SER A 72 -25.23 -3.57 6.67
N ASP A 73 -24.61 -3.27 7.82
CA ASP A 73 -24.82 -3.98 9.09
C ASP A 73 -25.44 -3.00 10.11
N PRO A 74 -26.71 -2.56 9.90
CA PRO A 74 -27.45 -1.86 10.93
C PRO A 74 -27.76 -2.91 12.01
N GLY A 75 -26.78 -3.20 12.86
CA GLY A 75 -26.94 -4.16 13.94
C GLY A 75 -28.18 -3.83 14.77
N ASP A 76 -28.80 -4.88 15.31
CA ASP A 76 -30.02 -5.02 16.12
C ASP A 76 -30.27 -3.99 17.25
N ASN A 77 -29.44 -2.95 17.37
CA ASN A 77 -29.57 -1.85 18.32
C ASN A 77 -29.93 -0.51 17.65
N ALA A 78 -30.41 -0.51 16.40
CA ALA A 78 -31.07 0.68 15.87
C ALA A 78 -32.24 1.03 16.81
N PRO A 79 -32.29 2.22 17.43
CA PRO A 79 -33.41 2.59 18.28
C PRO A 79 -34.68 2.43 17.48
N ILE A 80 -35.66 1.72 18.05
CA ILE A 80 -36.97 1.42 17.45
C ILE A 80 -37.61 2.74 17.01
N ALA A 81 -37.38 3.12 15.75
CA ALA A 81 -38.08 4.23 15.13
C ALA A 81 -39.44 3.70 14.72
N LEU A 82 -40.45 3.95 15.56
CA LEU A 82 -41.80 3.41 15.48
C LEU A 82 -42.64 3.96 14.31
N ASP A 83 -42.07 4.74 13.39
CA ASP A 83 -42.83 5.44 12.35
C ASP A 83 -42.23 5.21 10.96
N GLN A 84 -42.52 4.06 10.34
CA GLN A 84 -42.48 3.95 8.87
C GLN A 84 -43.47 2.90 8.35
N VAL A 85 -44.75 3.21 8.51
CA VAL A 85 -45.85 2.57 7.77
C VAL A 85 -45.93 3.22 6.39
N GLY A 86 -45.63 2.45 5.35
CA GLY A 86 -46.15 2.68 4.00
C GLY A 86 -45.18 3.32 3.01
N SER A 87 -44.45 2.50 2.26
CA SER A 87 -44.54 2.41 0.79
C SER A 87 -43.38 1.54 0.26
N GLN A 88 -43.77 0.44 -0.35
CA GLN A 88 -42.93 -0.68 -0.76
C GLN A 88 -42.33 -0.40 -2.16
N PRO A 89 -41.00 -0.31 -2.34
CA PRO A 89 -40.39 -0.25 -3.65
C PRO A 89 -40.07 -1.64 -4.21
N SER A 90 -40.17 -1.71 -5.53
CA SER A 90 -40.03 -2.84 -6.44
C SER A 90 -38.91 -3.85 -6.14
N SER A 91 -39.31 -5.12 -6.19
CA SER A 91 -38.51 -6.33 -6.07
C SER A 91 -37.70 -6.63 -7.34
N HIS A 92 -36.57 -5.96 -7.52
CA HIS A 92 -35.48 -6.56 -8.28
C HIS A 92 -34.43 -7.07 -7.28
N PRO A 93 -34.17 -8.39 -7.20
CA PRO A 93 -33.09 -8.88 -6.37
C PRO A 93 -31.79 -8.30 -6.94
N PRO A 94 -31.06 -7.44 -6.19
CA PRO A 94 -29.79 -6.93 -6.67
C PRO A 94 -28.89 -8.14 -6.88
N SER A 95 -28.45 -8.37 -8.11
CA SER A 95 -27.44 -9.39 -8.38
C SER A 95 -26.26 -9.08 -7.47
N SER A 96 -26.03 -9.89 -6.44
CA SER A 96 -24.98 -9.63 -5.46
C SER A 96 -23.64 -9.91 -6.13
N ARG A 97 -23.14 -8.95 -6.92
CA ARG A 97 -21.79 -9.02 -7.44
C ARG A 97 -20.87 -9.13 -6.24
N ALA A 98 -20.11 -10.21 -6.17
CA ALA A 98 -19.14 -10.42 -5.11
C ALA A 98 -18.25 -9.17 -5.02
N HIS A 99 -18.30 -8.48 -3.88
CA HIS A 99 -17.52 -7.26 -3.69
C HIS A 99 -16.03 -7.65 -3.60
N ILE A 100 -15.27 -7.34 -4.64
CA ILE A 100 -13.81 -7.53 -4.65
C ILE A 100 -13.19 -6.34 -3.90
N PRO A 101 -12.40 -6.56 -2.84
CA PRO A 101 -11.68 -5.50 -2.16
C PRO A 101 -10.81 -4.71 -3.14
N ALA A 102 -10.73 -3.40 -2.97
CA ALA A 102 -9.97 -2.51 -3.85
C ALA A 102 -8.50 -2.95 -3.97
N ILE A 103 -7.95 -3.51 -2.90
CA ILE A 103 -6.57 -3.98 -2.83
C ILE A 103 -6.27 -5.18 -3.73
N CYS A 104 -7.30 -5.97 -4.06
CA CYS A 104 -7.19 -7.13 -4.93
C CYS A 104 -7.44 -6.77 -6.40
N ARG A 105 -7.62 -5.48 -6.73
CA ARG A 105 -7.83 -5.05 -8.12
C ARG A 105 -6.51 -5.06 -8.89
N LEU A 106 -6.59 -5.50 -10.15
CA LEU A 106 -5.43 -5.62 -11.04
C LEU A 106 -4.60 -4.33 -11.16
N PRO A 107 -5.20 -3.11 -11.28
CA PRO A 107 -4.43 -1.87 -11.35
C PRO A 107 -3.57 -1.62 -10.10
N THR A 108 -4.09 -1.92 -8.91
CA THR A 108 -3.38 -1.77 -7.63
C THR A 108 -2.19 -2.73 -7.53
N ILE A 109 -2.37 -3.96 -8.03
CA ILE A 109 -1.29 -4.95 -8.07
C ILE A 109 -0.20 -4.47 -9.02
N ILE A 110 -0.56 -4.04 -10.24
CA ILE A 110 0.40 -3.51 -11.21
C ILE A 110 1.14 -2.30 -10.64
N SER A 111 0.42 -1.34 -10.04
CA SER A 111 1.04 -0.14 -9.47
C SER A 111 2.05 -0.50 -8.37
N SER A 112 1.79 -1.52 -7.55
CA SER A 112 2.73 -1.95 -6.52
C SER A 112 4.06 -2.47 -7.13
N PHE A 113 4.01 -3.21 -8.23
CA PHE A 113 5.22 -3.68 -8.91
C PHE A 113 5.98 -2.55 -9.62
N VAL A 114 5.26 -1.60 -10.22
CA VAL A 114 5.86 -0.40 -10.81
C VAL A 114 6.61 0.41 -9.74
N ILE A 115 5.97 0.66 -8.59
CA ILE A 115 6.59 1.38 -7.46
C ILE A 115 7.80 0.60 -6.93
N SER A 116 7.70 -0.72 -6.85
CA SER A 116 8.84 -1.58 -6.45
C SER A 116 10.03 -1.43 -7.40
N ALA A 117 9.79 -1.31 -8.71
CA ALA A 117 10.86 -1.10 -9.69
C ALA A 117 11.57 0.25 -9.47
N PHE A 118 10.84 1.32 -9.11
CA PHE A 118 11.44 2.60 -8.75
C PHE A 118 12.32 2.49 -7.49
N TRP A 119 11.84 1.80 -6.45
CA TRP A 119 12.65 1.59 -5.24
C TRP A 119 13.90 0.73 -5.49
N LEU A 120 13.80 -0.31 -6.33
CA LEU A 120 14.95 -1.12 -6.70
C LEU A 120 15.97 -0.34 -7.56
N ALA A 121 15.50 0.54 -8.44
CA ALA A 121 16.37 1.44 -9.19
C ALA A 121 17.09 2.43 -8.25
N ALA A 122 16.36 3.02 -7.29
CA ALA A 122 16.95 3.89 -6.26
C ALA A 122 18.00 3.14 -5.42
N PHE A 123 17.68 1.91 -5.00
CA PHE A 123 18.61 1.04 -4.29
C PHE A 123 19.88 0.78 -5.10
N GLY A 124 19.75 0.41 -6.38
CA GLY A 124 20.90 0.13 -7.25
C GLY A 124 21.80 1.36 -7.43
N VAL A 125 21.22 2.54 -7.55
CA VAL A 125 21.96 3.80 -7.62
C VAL A 125 22.70 4.11 -6.32
N LEU A 126 22.06 3.91 -5.16
CA LEU A 126 22.72 4.10 -3.85
C LEU A 126 23.88 3.12 -3.65
N VAL A 127 23.68 1.84 -3.99
CA VAL A 127 24.75 0.83 -3.92
C VAL A 127 25.90 1.19 -4.86
N TYR A 128 25.61 1.59 -6.10
CA TYR A 128 26.62 2.05 -7.04
C TYR A 128 27.41 3.23 -6.47
N TRP A 129 26.74 4.19 -5.85
CA TRP A 129 27.40 5.32 -5.22
C TRP A 129 28.32 4.89 -4.07
N VAL A 130 27.84 4.05 -3.15
CA VAL A 130 28.65 3.51 -2.04
C VAL A 130 29.89 2.75 -2.55
N VAL A 131 29.75 1.95 -3.62
CA VAL A 131 30.88 1.22 -4.21
C VAL A 131 31.92 2.17 -4.82
N ASN A 132 31.48 3.26 -5.45
CA ASN A 132 32.41 4.25 -6.02
C ASN A 132 33.04 5.13 -4.94
N PHE A 133 32.33 5.41 -3.84
CA PHE A 133 32.85 6.16 -2.71
C PHE A 133 34.17 5.59 -2.18
N TYR A 134 34.28 4.26 -2.06
CA TYR A 134 35.52 3.61 -1.62
C TYR A 134 36.68 3.67 -2.62
N LYS A 135 36.42 4.05 -3.88
CA LYS A 135 37.46 4.13 -4.92
C LYS A 135 38.14 5.48 -4.99
N PHE A 136 37.48 6.54 -4.55
CA PHE A 136 38.00 7.91 -4.59
C PHE A 136 38.23 8.34 -3.15
N GLU A 137 39.51 8.45 -2.73
CA GLU A 137 39.93 8.81 -1.37
C GLU A 137 39.02 9.89 -0.75
N PRO A 138 38.07 9.49 0.11
CA PRO A 138 37.03 10.41 0.54
C PRO A 138 37.58 11.35 1.61
N SER A 139 37.06 12.57 1.61
CA SER A 139 37.36 13.58 2.63
C SER A 139 36.79 13.18 4.00
N ASP A 140 37.34 13.75 5.08
CA ASP A 140 36.88 13.47 6.45
C ASP A 140 35.39 13.79 6.68
N ASP A 141 34.85 14.80 5.97
CA ASP A 141 33.44 15.16 6.05
C ASP A 141 32.54 14.15 5.33
N GLU A 142 33.02 13.59 4.22
CA GLU A 142 32.34 12.51 3.49
C GLU A 142 32.21 11.24 4.33
N TYR A 143 33.20 10.90 5.17
CA TYR A 143 33.10 9.79 6.11
C TYR A 143 31.98 9.95 7.14
N LYS A 144 31.70 11.18 7.61
CA LYS A 144 30.59 11.44 8.54
C LYS A 144 29.24 11.19 7.88
N MET A 145 29.13 11.46 6.58
CA MET A 145 27.90 11.25 5.81
C MET A 145 27.65 9.78 5.48
N LEU A 146 28.71 8.97 5.40
CA LEU A 146 28.65 7.57 5.03
C LEU A 146 27.69 6.75 5.90
N GLY A 147 27.66 7.01 7.22
CA GLY A 147 26.76 6.33 8.14
C GLY A 147 25.28 6.54 7.80
N ALA A 148 24.92 7.75 7.39
CA ALA A 148 23.55 8.07 7.00
C ALA A 148 23.21 7.52 5.61
N THR A 149 24.16 7.48 4.67
CA THR A 149 23.95 6.80 3.39
C THR A 149 23.71 5.30 3.57
N TYR A 150 24.44 4.64 4.46
CA TYR A 150 24.17 3.23 4.80
C TYR A 150 22.78 3.04 5.39
N ALA A 151 22.34 3.93 6.27
CA ALA A 151 20.99 3.90 6.81
C ALA A 151 19.95 4.05 5.68
N GLU A 152 20.15 4.99 4.75
CA GLU A 152 19.26 5.18 3.59
C GLU A 152 19.22 3.94 2.69
N VAL A 153 20.37 3.33 2.37
CA VAL A 153 20.46 2.08 1.58
C VAL A 153 19.60 0.97 2.20
N VAL A 154 19.72 0.76 3.52
CA VAL A 154 18.96 -0.27 4.24
C VAL A 154 17.47 0.04 4.22
N LEU A 155 17.08 1.29 4.49
CA LEU A 155 15.67 1.69 4.51
C LEU A 155 15.03 1.57 3.12
N VAL A 156 15.73 2.01 2.07
CA VAL A 156 15.29 1.89 0.67
C VAL A 156 15.12 0.43 0.28
N PHE A 157 16.05 -0.46 0.68
CA PHE A 157 15.91 -1.89 0.45
C PHE A 157 14.71 -2.49 1.18
N LEU A 158 14.50 -2.12 2.44
CA LEU A 158 13.35 -2.59 3.23
C LEU A 158 12.02 -2.13 2.62
N GLU A 159 11.95 -0.88 2.15
CA GLU A 159 10.75 -0.36 1.47
C GLU A 159 10.51 -1.08 0.15
N ALA A 160 11.56 -1.31 -0.66
CA ALA A 160 11.45 -2.11 -1.89
C ALA A 160 10.88 -3.50 -1.61
N ALA A 161 11.45 -4.20 -0.63
CA ALA A 161 11.00 -5.54 -0.23
C ALA A 161 9.55 -5.54 0.29
N LEU A 162 9.18 -4.52 1.06
CA LEU A 162 7.84 -4.36 1.61
C LEU A 162 6.79 -4.13 0.52
N VAL A 163 7.06 -3.26 -0.46
CA VAL A 163 6.12 -3.00 -1.57
C VAL A 163 5.97 -4.24 -2.46
N VAL A 164 7.06 -4.98 -2.73
CA VAL A 164 7.00 -6.28 -3.43
C VAL A 164 6.13 -7.28 -2.65
N PHE A 165 6.33 -7.35 -1.33
CA PHE A 165 5.55 -8.22 -0.47
C PHE A 165 4.05 -7.89 -0.49
N ILE A 166 3.69 -6.59 -0.50
CA ILE A 166 2.31 -6.12 -0.67
C ILE A 166 1.74 -6.61 -2.00
N GLY A 167 2.48 -6.45 -3.11
CA GLY A 167 2.06 -6.88 -4.44
C GLY A 167 1.83 -8.39 -4.55
N ILE A 168 2.75 -9.20 -4.02
CA ILE A 168 2.62 -10.67 -3.99
C ILE A 168 1.42 -11.10 -3.16
N THR A 169 1.22 -10.49 -1.98
CA THR A 169 0.12 -10.86 -1.08
C THR A 169 -1.23 -10.48 -1.70
N ALA A 170 -1.33 -9.31 -2.33
CA ALA A 170 -2.52 -8.87 -3.07
C ALA A 170 -2.84 -9.82 -4.24
N LEU A 171 -1.83 -10.29 -4.97
CA LEU A 171 -2.00 -11.26 -6.05
C LEU A 171 -2.50 -12.61 -5.52
N LYS A 172 -1.92 -13.12 -4.43
CA LYS A 172 -2.36 -14.36 -3.78
C LYS A 172 -3.81 -14.29 -3.32
N GLU A 173 -4.20 -13.18 -2.69
CA GLU A 173 -5.59 -12.97 -2.25
C GLU A 173 -6.56 -12.92 -3.44
N ARG A 174 -6.19 -12.19 -4.51
CA ARG A 174 -6.99 -12.13 -5.73
C ARG A 174 -7.20 -13.50 -6.35
N ASN A 175 -6.16 -14.32 -6.46
CA ASN A 175 -6.26 -15.65 -7.05
C ASN A 175 -7.18 -16.57 -6.24
N GLN A 176 -7.16 -16.47 -4.90
CA GLN A 176 -8.07 -17.22 -4.05
C GLN A 176 -9.52 -16.78 -4.19
N LEU A 177 -9.77 -15.48 -4.35
CA LEU A 177 -11.12 -14.98 -4.62
C LEU A 177 -11.64 -15.49 -5.96
N LEU A 178 -10.80 -15.52 -7.00
CA LEU A 178 -11.17 -16.05 -8.32
C LEU A 178 -11.42 -17.55 -8.30
N SER A 179 -10.61 -18.35 -7.60
CA SER A 179 -10.82 -19.80 -7.49
C SER A 179 -12.13 -20.14 -6.79
N ASN A 180 -12.51 -19.37 -5.76
CA ASN A 180 -13.77 -19.57 -5.03
C ASN A 180 -15.00 -19.22 -5.88
N VAL A 181 -14.87 -18.31 -6.85
CA VAL A 181 -15.94 -17.99 -7.81
C VAL A 181 -16.04 -19.08 -8.87
N SER A 182 -14.91 -19.56 -9.40
CA SER A 182 -14.89 -20.59 -10.44
C SER A 182 -15.38 -21.95 -9.95
N GLY A 183 -15.16 -22.31 -8.68
CA GLY A 183 -15.63 -23.58 -8.12
C GLY A 183 -17.12 -23.62 -7.78
N ARG A 184 -17.86 -22.53 -8.00
CA ARG A 184 -19.31 -22.44 -7.78
C ARG A 184 -20.13 -22.38 -9.08
N ALA A 185 -19.46 -22.34 -10.23
CA ALA A 185 -20.08 -22.38 -11.56
C ALA A 185 -20.05 -23.81 -12.09
#